data_AF-A0A127F5U5-F1
#
_entry.id   AF-A0A127F5U5-F1
#
_cell.length_a   1.000
_cell.length_b   1.000
_cell.length_c   1.000
_cell.angle_alpha   90.00
_cell.angle_beta   90.00
_cell.angle_gamma   90.00
#
_symmetry.space_group_name_H-M   'P 1'
#
loop_
_entity.id
_entity.type
_entity.pdbx_description
1 polymer ?
#
loop_
_entity_poly.entity_id
_entity_poly.type
_entity_poly.pdbx_seq_one_letter_code
_entity_poly.pdbx_strand_id
1 'polypeptide(L)'
;MHRIAFVVFPNFQVMGFAAITVFEVANRVLADIAYDVTLLSETGGLVRSTAGFGVETAPFGERVFDTVLIGAGTAVEPATPGMLAFVREASQTSQRIAAHCIGAFVLAEAGLLDGRKATTHWMHARDLQARFPDVRVEEDRIVIAEGPVWTSAGMTASIDLALALVEQDHGVEIARSVARKLVVCHRRAGGQSQFSALLELAPKSDRIQKALNYARTNLRSSLSVVELADVASLSPRHFSRAFYAETGQTPAKAVEHLRVEAARLMMEDGRHSMDVIADETGFADRERMRRAFLRTVGQPPQTVRRNARMI
;
A
#
# COMPACT_ATOMS: atom_id res chain seq x y z
N MET A 1 -0.86 -19.47 -21.82
CA MET A 1 -0.29 -19.85 -20.51
C MET A 1 0.86 -18.92 -20.20
N HIS A 2 0.69 -18.06 -19.18
CA HIS A 2 1.68 -17.16 -18.63
C HIS A 2 2.50 -17.87 -17.55
N ARG A 3 3.82 -17.89 -17.71
CA ARG A 3 4.76 -18.46 -16.74
C ARG A 3 5.18 -17.37 -15.77
N ILE A 4 5.00 -17.63 -14.47
CA ILE A 4 5.32 -16.69 -13.40
C ILE A 4 6.43 -17.29 -12.54
N ALA A 5 7.55 -16.59 -12.41
CA ALA A 5 8.51 -16.85 -11.35
C ALA A 5 8.11 -16.04 -10.12
N PHE A 6 7.86 -16.71 -8.99
CA PHE A 6 7.69 -16.05 -7.71
C PHE A 6 8.98 -16.21 -6.89
N VAL A 7 9.73 -15.12 -6.73
CA VAL A 7 11.03 -15.15 -6.05
C VAL A 7 10.83 -15.07 -4.54
N VAL A 8 11.41 -16.04 -3.85
CA VAL A 8 11.35 -16.26 -2.40
C VAL A 8 12.77 -16.18 -1.84
N PHE A 9 12.92 -15.55 -0.69
CA PHE A 9 14.18 -15.48 0.06
C PHE A 9 13.92 -15.73 1.55
N PRO A 10 14.95 -16.02 2.35
CA PRO A 10 14.78 -16.32 3.77
C PRO A 10 13.98 -15.24 4.51
N ASN A 11 13.21 -15.65 5.51
CA ASN A 11 12.33 -14.75 6.27
C ASN A 11 11.27 -14.04 5.41
N PHE A 12 10.82 -14.69 4.33
CA PHE A 12 9.72 -14.18 3.54
C PHE A 12 8.43 -14.09 4.35
N GLN A 13 7.58 -13.12 3.97
CA GLN A 13 6.27 -12.92 4.55
C GLN A 13 5.21 -13.71 3.78
N VAL A 14 4.44 -14.53 4.50
CA VAL A 14 3.43 -15.43 3.91
C VAL A 14 2.35 -14.69 3.11
N MET A 15 2.00 -13.46 3.49
CA MET A 15 0.96 -12.69 2.79
C MET A 15 1.32 -12.39 1.32
N GLY A 16 2.61 -12.36 0.97
CA GLY A 16 3.03 -12.23 -0.43
C GLY A 16 2.51 -13.36 -1.32
N PHE A 17 2.34 -14.57 -0.75
CA PHE A 17 1.85 -15.76 -1.47
C PHE A 17 0.35 -15.67 -1.79
N ALA A 18 -0.40 -14.73 -1.19
CA ALA A 18 -1.80 -14.52 -1.56
C ALA A 18 -1.96 -14.13 -3.05
N ALA A 19 -0.92 -13.54 -3.67
CA ALA A 19 -0.86 -13.33 -5.12
C ALA A 19 -1.00 -14.65 -5.91
N ILE A 20 -0.43 -15.75 -5.43
CA ILE A 20 -0.48 -17.07 -6.08
C ILE A 20 -1.92 -17.57 -6.13
N THR A 21 -2.67 -17.37 -5.04
CA THR A 21 -4.10 -17.74 -4.99
C THR A 21 -4.91 -17.00 -6.05
N VAL A 22 -4.56 -15.75 -6.38
CA VAL A 22 -5.24 -15.01 -7.47
C VAL A 22 -5.04 -15.70 -8.82
N PHE A 23 -3.82 -16.12 -9.15
CA PHE A 23 -3.53 -16.86 -10.39
C PHE A 23 -4.20 -18.23 -10.41
N GLU A 24 -4.21 -18.94 -9.28
CA GLU A 24 -4.92 -20.22 -9.14
C GLU A 24 -6.43 -20.06 -9.40
N VAL A 25 -7.06 -19.04 -8.83
CA VAL A 25 -8.48 -18.75 -9.07
C VAL A 25 -8.73 -18.30 -10.51
N ALA A 26 -7.80 -17.56 -11.13
CA ALA A 26 -7.90 -17.19 -12.54
C ALA A 26 -7.94 -18.43 -13.46
N ASN A 27 -7.09 -19.43 -13.22
CA ASN A 27 -7.14 -20.70 -13.95
C ASN A 27 -8.52 -21.37 -13.83
N ARG A 28 -9.11 -21.37 -12.62
CA ARG A 28 -10.45 -21.94 -12.39
C ARG A 28 -11.56 -21.13 -13.08
N VAL A 29 -11.44 -19.80 -13.14
CA VAL A 29 -12.40 -18.92 -13.83
C VAL A 29 -12.35 -19.15 -15.35
N LEU A 30 -11.15 -19.31 -15.89
CA LEU A 30 -10.92 -19.52 -17.32
C LEU A 30 -11.16 -20.96 -17.77
N ALA A 31 -11.26 -21.90 -16.81
CA ALA A 31 -11.32 -23.34 -17.06
C ALA A 31 -10.13 -23.85 -17.90
N ASP A 32 -8.95 -23.25 -17.70
CA ASP A 32 -7.69 -23.59 -18.39
C ASP A 32 -6.48 -23.26 -17.49
N ILE A 33 -5.31 -23.83 -17.78
CA ILE A 33 -4.04 -23.49 -17.13
C ILE A 33 -3.48 -22.22 -17.77
N ALA A 34 -4.11 -21.09 -17.44
CA ALA A 34 -3.71 -19.78 -17.92
C ALA A 34 -2.42 -19.27 -17.25
N TYR A 35 -2.16 -19.66 -16.01
CA TYR A 35 -0.98 -19.30 -15.21
C TYR A 35 -0.27 -20.53 -14.65
N ASP A 36 1.05 -20.57 -14.82
CA ASP A 36 1.96 -21.55 -14.23
C ASP A 36 2.95 -20.83 -13.30
N VAL A 37 2.83 -21.02 -11.99
CA VAL A 37 3.65 -20.33 -10.97
C VAL A 37 4.75 -21.27 -10.48
N THR A 38 6.00 -20.85 -10.65
CA THR A 38 7.19 -21.53 -10.13
C THR A 38 7.80 -20.72 -8.99
N LEU A 39 8.01 -21.34 -7.83
CA LEU A 39 8.73 -20.72 -6.72
C LEU A 39 10.24 -20.81 -6.95
N LEU A 40 10.94 -19.68 -6.93
CA LEU A 40 12.39 -19.61 -7.10
C LEU A 40 13.07 -19.03 -5.86
N SER A 41 14.27 -19.52 -5.57
CA SER A 41 15.22 -18.85 -4.67
C SER A 41 16.62 -18.95 -5.26
N GLU A 42 17.57 -18.19 -4.72
CA GLU A 42 18.93 -18.13 -5.29
C GLU A 42 19.60 -19.51 -5.42
N THR A 43 19.46 -20.35 -4.39
CA THR A 43 20.08 -21.68 -4.34
C THR A 43 19.07 -22.82 -4.48
N GLY A 44 17.77 -22.53 -4.54
CA GLY A 44 16.73 -23.55 -4.46
C GLY A 44 16.63 -24.20 -3.07
N GLY A 45 15.80 -25.24 -2.98
CA GLY A 45 15.57 -25.99 -1.75
C GLY A 45 14.53 -25.34 -0.82
N LEU A 46 14.56 -25.74 0.45
CA LEU A 46 13.59 -25.30 1.46
C LEU A 46 13.94 -23.91 1.99
N VAL A 47 13.07 -22.93 1.74
CA VAL A 47 13.19 -21.56 2.26
C VAL A 47 12.20 -21.36 3.41
N ARG A 48 12.67 -20.82 4.55
CA ARG A 48 11.86 -20.61 5.76
C ARG A 48 11.15 -19.26 5.76
N SER A 49 9.88 -19.28 6.11
CA SER A 49 9.06 -18.09 6.38
C SER A 49 9.20 -17.63 7.82
N THR A 50 8.75 -16.40 8.09
CA THR A 50 8.65 -15.88 9.47
C THR A 50 7.54 -16.53 10.30
N ALA A 51 6.64 -17.30 9.68
CA ALA A 51 5.59 -18.04 10.37
C ALA A 51 6.04 -19.45 10.83
N GLY A 52 7.32 -19.79 10.67
CA GLY A 52 7.91 -21.04 11.19
C GLY A 52 7.82 -22.26 10.25
N PHE A 53 7.11 -22.16 9.12
CA PHE A 53 7.12 -23.19 8.07
C PHE A 53 8.00 -22.77 6.89
N GLY A 54 8.33 -23.72 6.02
CA GLY A 54 9.10 -23.46 4.79
C GLY A 54 8.37 -23.88 3.54
N VAL A 55 8.82 -23.34 2.40
CA VAL A 55 8.36 -23.70 1.06
C VAL A 55 9.53 -24.21 0.24
N GLU A 56 9.27 -25.19 -0.61
CA GLU A 56 10.26 -25.72 -1.54
C GLU A 56 10.37 -24.80 -2.77
N THR A 57 11.59 -24.58 -3.23
CA THR A 57 11.90 -23.67 -4.34
C THR A 57 12.89 -24.31 -5.30
N ALA A 58 12.80 -23.97 -6.58
CA ALA A 58 13.85 -24.25 -7.54
C ALA A 58 14.94 -23.17 -7.48
N PRO A 59 16.20 -23.49 -7.82
CA PRO A 59 17.26 -22.49 -7.92
C PRO A 59 17.00 -21.53 -9.08
N PHE A 60 17.66 -20.36 -9.07
CA PHE A 60 17.77 -19.54 -10.27
C PHE A 60 18.42 -20.33 -11.40
N GLY A 61 18.00 -20.06 -12.64
CA GLY A 61 18.49 -20.74 -13.82
C GLY A 61 17.99 -20.08 -15.09
N GLU A 62 18.25 -20.72 -16.24
CA GLU A 62 18.04 -20.15 -17.58
C GLU A 62 16.57 -20.18 -18.06
N ARG A 63 15.64 -20.68 -17.24
CA ARG A 63 14.22 -20.74 -17.62
C ARG A 63 13.66 -19.32 -17.75
N VAL A 64 13.12 -19.01 -18.92
CA VAL A 64 12.45 -17.72 -19.18
C VAL A 64 11.01 -17.75 -18.67
N PHE A 65 10.62 -16.65 -18.03
CA PHE A 65 9.28 -16.42 -17.48
C PHE A 65 8.64 -15.20 -18.16
N ASP A 66 7.31 -15.19 -18.27
CA ASP A 66 6.59 -14.01 -18.78
C ASP A 66 6.55 -12.90 -17.73
N THR A 67 6.44 -13.30 -16.45
CA THR A 67 6.45 -12.39 -15.29
C THR A 67 7.41 -12.91 -14.23
N VAL A 68 8.27 -12.03 -13.72
CA VAL A 68 9.04 -12.29 -12.49
C VAL A 68 8.47 -11.42 -11.38
N LEU A 69 7.98 -12.05 -10.31
CA LEU A 69 7.40 -11.40 -9.15
C LEU A 69 8.33 -11.56 -7.94
N ILE A 70 8.92 -10.46 -7.50
CA ILE A 70 9.78 -10.41 -6.31
C ILE A 70 8.90 -10.37 -5.07
N GLY A 71 9.02 -11.42 -4.25
CA GLY A 71 8.37 -11.49 -2.95
C GLY A 71 8.92 -10.47 -1.96
N ALA A 72 8.45 -10.56 -0.71
CA ALA A 72 8.83 -9.64 0.35
C ALA A 72 9.20 -10.38 1.64
N GLY A 73 10.20 -9.86 2.35
CA GLY A 73 10.56 -10.28 3.70
C GLY A 73 9.91 -9.43 4.77
N THR A 74 10.39 -9.58 6.01
CA THR A 74 10.00 -8.73 7.13
C THR A 74 10.92 -7.54 7.37
N ALA A 75 12.08 -7.50 6.72
CA ALA A 75 13.04 -6.42 6.83
C ALA A 75 13.67 -6.13 5.46
N VAL A 76 14.09 -4.87 5.29
CA VAL A 76 14.85 -4.47 4.10
C VAL A 76 16.30 -4.89 4.31
N GLU A 77 16.72 -5.92 3.59
CA GLU A 77 18.10 -6.42 3.57
C GLU A 77 18.72 -6.16 2.19
N PRO A 78 20.04 -5.87 2.10
CA PRO A 78 20.71 -5.74 0.81
C PRO A 78 20.57 -7.01 -0.02
N ALA A 79 20.22 -6.87 -1.29
CA ALA A 79 20.13 -7.98 -2.22
C ALA A 79 21.51 -8.57 -2.48
N THR A 80 21.59 -9.91 -2.56
CA THR A 80 22.82 -10.61 -2.91
C THR A 80 23.24 -10.29 -4.35
N PRO A 81 24.53 -10.42 -4.69
CA PRO A 81 24.98 -10.28 -6.08
C PRO A 81 24.26 -11.23 -7.04
N GLY A 82 23.93 -12.46 -6.62
CA GLY A 82 23.19 -13.43 -7.42
C GLY A 82 21.73 -13.01 -7.64
N MET A 83 21.05 -12.48 -6.62
CA MET A 83 19.72 -11.89 -6.76
C MET A 83 19.72 -10.73 -7.76
N LEU A 84 20.67 -9.80 -7.64
CA LEU A 84 20.77 -8.66 -8.55
C LEU A 84 21.08 -9.08 -9.98
N ALA A 85 21.94 -10.06 -10.18
CA ALA A 85 22.23 -10.62 -11.51
C ALA A 85 20.98 -11.24 -12.13
N PHE A 86 20.28 -12.10 -11.39
CA PHE A 86 19.03 -12.74 -11.84
C PHE A 86 17.96 -11.71 -12.19
N VAL A 87 17.72 -10.71 -11.34
CA VAL A 87 16.73 -9.66 -11.56
C VAL A 87 17.04 -8.83 -12.81
N ARG A 88 18.31 -8.48 -13.03
CA ARG A 88 18.74 -7.75 -14.23
C ARG A 88 18.55 -8.59 -15.50
N GLU A 89 18.94 -9.86 -15.47
CA GLU A 89 18.74 -10.77 -16.61
C GLU A 89 17.24 -10.98 -16.90
N ALA A 90 16.45 -11.25 -15.87
CA ALA A 90 15.00 -11.39 -15.97
C ALA A 90 14.33 -10.15 -16.58
N SER A 91 14.82 -8.95 -16.27
CA SER A 91 14.28 -7.71 -16.83
C SER A 91 14.47 -7.58 -18.35
N GLN A 92 15.43 -8.29 -18.93
CA GLN A 92 15.70 -8.29 -20.37
C GLN A 92 14.93 -9.39 -21.12
N THR A 93 14.59 -10.48 -20.43
CA THR A 93 13.99 -11.67 -21.04
C THR A 93 12.49 -11.81 -20.76
N SER A 94 12.00 -11.20 -19.67
CA SER A 94 10.60 -11.26 -19.25
C SER A 94 9.81 -10.08 -19.81
N GLN A 95 8.50 -10.28 -20.05
CA GLN A 95 7.64 -9.19 -20.50
C GLN A 95 7.47 -8.10 -19.45
N ARG A 96 7.53 -8.50 -18.17
CA ARG A 96 7.43 -7.60 -17.02
C ARG A 96 8.09 -8.19 -15.79
N ILE A 97 8.57 -7.30 -14.94
CA ILE A 97 9.06 -7.60 -13.61
C ILE A 97 8.26 -6.81 -12.60
N ALA A 98 7.87 -7.47 -11.52
CA ALA A 98 7.01 -6.92 -10.50
C ALA A 98 7.63 -7.11 -9.12
N ALA A 99 7.42 -6.16 -8.22
CA ALA A 99 7.80 -6.31 -6.82
C ALA A 99 6.65 -6.01 -5.88
N HIS A 100 6.53 -6.86 -4.86
CA HIS A 100 5.57 -6.69 -3.80
C HIS A 100 6.22 -6.07 -2.56
N CYS A 101 5.56 -5.09 -1.92
CA CYS A 101 5.98 -4.57 -0.62
C CYS A 101 7.45 -4.10 -0.67
N ILE A 102 8.27 -4.50 0.29
CA ILE A 102 9.70 -4.17 0.35
C ILE A 102 10.56 -4.88 -0.71
N GLY A 103 9.99 -5.79 -1.51
CA GLY A 103 10.68 -6.32 -2.69
C GLY A 103 11.06 -5.23 -3.70
N ALA A 104 10.41 -4.05 -3.63
CA ALA A 104 10.76 -2.88 -4.45
C ALA A 104 12.22 -2.42 -4.24
N PHE A 105 12.80 -2.64 -3.05
CA PHE A 105 14.21 -2.34 -2.78
C PHE A 105 15.15 -3.19 -3.64
N VAL A 106 14.80 -4.45 -3.90
CA VAL A 106 15.59 -5.32 -4.80
C VAL A 106 15.60 -4.77 -6.22
N LEU A 107 14.46 -4.27 -6.71
CA LEU A 107 14.38 -3.64 -8.03
C LEU A 107 15.14 -2.30 -8.07
N ALA A 108 15.12 -1.53 -6.99
CA ALA A 108 15.88 -0.30 -6.86
C ALA A 108 17.40 -0.56 -6.88
N GLU A 109 17.87 -1.53 -6.10
CA GLU A 109 19.29 -1.94 -6.07
C GLU A 109 19.75 -2.53 -7.41
N ALA A 110 18.84 -3.14 -8.17
CA ALA A 110 19.11 -3.60 -9.53
C ALA A 110 19.19 -2.46 -10.56
N GLY A 111 18.80 -1.23 -10.21
CA GLY A 111 18.73 -0.06 -11.10
C GLY A 111 17.47 -0.01 -11.98
N LEU A 112 16.47 -0.86 -11.68
CA LEU A 112 15.28 -0.99 -12.53
C LEU A 112 14.21 0.07 -12.23
N LEU A 113 14.32 0.79 -11.11
CA LEU A 113 13.39 1.85 -10.71
C LEU A 113 13.90 3.26 -11.02
N ASP A 114 15.12 3.41 -11.54
CA ASP A 114 15.73 4.72 -11.80
C ASP A 114 14.89 5.53 -12.81
N GLY A 115 14.50 6.75 -12.40
CA GLY A 115 13.65 7.64 -13.19
C GLY A 115 12.18 7.22 -13.27
N ARG A 116 11.78 6.10 -12.66
CA ARG A 116 10.43 5.53 -12.72
C ARG A 116 9.61 5.87 -11.49
N LYS A 117 8.29 5.84 -11.66
CA LYS A 117 7.37 5.83 -10.53
C LYS A 117 7.33 4.46 -9.88
N ALA A 118 7.35 4.43 -8.55
CA ALA A 118 7.27 3.19 -7.78
C ALA A 118 6.51 3.41 -6.47
N THR A 119 5.95 2.32 -5.94
CA THR A 119 5.39 2.27 -4.59
C THR A 119 6.03 1.10 -3.83
N THR A 120 5.90 1.11 -2.51
CA THR A 120 6.33 0.02 -1.63
C THR A 120 5.44 0.02 -0.39
N HIS A 121 5.77 -0.77 0.62
CA HIS A 121 5.10 -0.67 1.91
C HIS A 121 5.24 0.74 2.47
N TRP A 122 4.13 1.37 2.88
CA TRP A 122 4.08 2.76 3.36
C TRP A 122 5.19 3.09 4.38
N MET A 123 5.41 2.20 5.35
CA MET A 123 6.44 2.35 6.39
C MET A 123 7.87 2.50 5.83
N HIS A 124 8.12 1.96 4.64
CA HIS A 124 9.42 1.98 3.96
C HIS A 124 9.46 2.91 2.75
N ALA A 125 8.37 3.61 2.42
CA ALA A 125 8.32 4.45 1.23
C ALA A 125 9.32 5.62 1.29
N ARG A 126 9.41 6.29 2.45
CA ARG A 126 10.41 7.35 2.69
C ARG A 126 11.84 6.83 2.67
N ASP A 127 12.07 5.63 3.20
CA ASP A 127 13.39 4.99 3.17
C ASP A 127 13.81 4.65 1.74
N LEU A 128 12.89 4.12 0.93
CA LEU A 128 13.12 3.86 -0.49
C LEU A 128 13.50 5.14 -1.23
N GLN A 129 12.74 6.22 -1.03
CA GLN A 129 13.01 7.52 -1.66
C GLN A 129 14.36 8.11 -1.24
N ALA A 130 14.73 7.98 0.03
CA ALA A 130 15.99 8.52 0.56
C ALA A 130 17.21 7.74 0.05
N ARG A 131 17.11 6.41 -0.06
CA ARG A 131 18.20 5.54 -0.52
C ARG A 131 18.38 5.56 -2.04
N PHE A 132 17.31 5.79 -2.79
CA PHE A 132 17.30 5.79 -4.26
C PHE A 132 16.65 7.07 -4.78
N PRO A 133 17.40 8.20 -4.81
CA PRO A 133 16.83 9.53 -5.10
C PRO A 133 16.27 9.68 -6.52
N ASP A 134 16.71 8.85 -7.47
CA ASP A 134 16.21 8.85 -8.85
C ASP A 134 14.86 8.14 -9.00
N VAL A 135 14.42 7.38 -7.99
CA VAL A 135 13.09 6.76 -7.96
C VAL A 135 12.06 7.81 -7.56
N ARG A 136 10.92 7.85 -8.25
CA ARG A 136 9.78 8.73 -7.91
C ARG A 136 8.78 7.95 -7.06
N VAL A 137 8.95 7.96 -5.74
CA VAL A 137 8.11 7.16 -4.85
C VAL A 137 6.73 7.81 -4.67
N GLU A 138 5.64 7.07 -4.96
CA GLU A 138 4.27 7.47 -4.62
C GLU A 138 3.74 6.61 -3.47
N GLU A 139 3.86 7.11 -2.22
CA GLU A 139 3.55 6.37 -0.98
C GLU A 139 2.09 5.87 -0.90
N ASP A 140 1.18 6.59 -1.55
CA ASP A 140 -0.27 6.37 -1.45
C ASP A 140 -0.82 5.38 -2.51
N ARG A 141 0.00 4.88 -3.43
CA ARG A 141 -0.48 3.96 -4.47
C ARG A 141 -0.43 2.51 -4.02
N ILE A 142 -1.52 1.77 -4.25
CA ILE A 142 -1.57 0.31 -3.98
C ILE A 142 -0.75 -0.46 -5.03
N VAL A 143 -0.90 -0.10 -6.30
CA VAL A 143 -0.15 -0.68 -7.43
C VAL A 143 0.27 0.46 -8.36
N ILE A 144 1.51 0.40 -8.85
CA ILE A 144 2.02 1.24 -9.93
C ILE A 144 2.58 0.35 -11.02
N ALA A 145 2.12 0.56 -12.25
CA ALA A 145 2.64 -0.07 -13.45
C ALA A 145 3.35 1.00 -14.30
N GLU A 146 4.68 1.01 -14.29
CA GLU A 146 5.50 1.97 -15.03
C GLU A 146 6.23 1.25 -16.18
N GLY A 147 5.50 1.00 -17.26
CA GLY A 147 5.97 0.19 -18.39
C GLY A 147 6.12 -1.29 -17.98
N PRO A 148 7.29 -1.92 -18.20
CA PRO A 148 7.50 -3.32 -17.83
C PRO A 148 7.79 -3.52 -16.33
N VAL A 149 7.90 -2.46 -15.53
CA VAL A 149 8.23 -2.55 -14.11
C VAL A 149 7.04 -2.19 -13.24
N TRP A 150 6.62 -3.13 -12.39
CA TRP A 150 5.42 -3.04 -11.58
C TRP A 150 5.80 -3.09 -10.11
N THR A 151 5.17 -2.25 -9.30
CA THR A 151 5.38 -2.26 -7.85
C THR A 151 4.04 -2.19 -7.14
N SER A 152 3.98 -2.78 -5.96
CA SER A 152 2.80 -2.70 -5.11
C SER A 152 3.17 -2.40 -3.67
N ALA A 153 2.19 -1.90 -2.94
CA ALA A 153 2.28 -1.64 -1.54
C ALA A 153 2.44 -2.94 -0.72
N GLY A 154 2.29 -2.82 0.59
CA GLY A 154 2.50 -3.92 1.53
C GLY A 154 1.36 -4.92 1.65
N MET A 155 1.67 -6.05 2.27
CA MET A 155 0.69 -6.98 2.84
C MET A 155 -0.33 -7.49 1.81
N THR A 156 -1.58 -7.09 1.95
CA THR A 156 -2.69 -7.53 1.09
C THR A 156 -2.60 -6.96 -0.33
N ALA A 157 -1.73 -5.98 -0.58
CA ALA A 157 -1.51 -5.42 -1.93
C ALA A 157 -0.89 -6.42 -2.92
N SER A 158 -0.40 -7.57 -2.44
CA SER A 158 -0.03 -8.70 -3.29
C SER A 158 -1.21 -9.19 -4.12
N ILE A 159 -2.42 -9.16 -3.54
CA ILE A 159 -3.67 -9.55 -4.20
C ILE A 159 -4.01 -8.54 -5.29
N ASP A 160 -3.94 -7.23 -5.00
CA ASP A 160 -4.22 -6.19 -6.00
C ASP A 160 -3.22 -6.21 -7.15
N LEU A 161 -1.94 -6.43 -6.86
CA LEU A 161 -0.92 -6.57 -7.90
C LEU A 161 -1.25 -7.75 -8.81
N ALA A 162 -1.57 -8.92 -8.25
CA ALA A 162 -1.93 -10.08 -9.04
C ALA A 162 -3.24 -9.89 -9.81
N LEU A 163 -4.25 -9.22 -9.23
CA LEU A 163 -5.50 -8.89 -9.92
C LEU A 163 -5.26 -7.91 -11.08
N ALA A 164 -4.37 -6.93 -10.91
CA ALA A 164 -3.99 -6.00 -11.97
C ALA A 164 -3.24 -6.71 -13.11
N LEU A 165 -2.40 -7.69 -12.79
CA LEU A 165 -1.76 -8.55 -13.79
C LEU A 165 -2.79 -9.39 -14.56
N VAL A 166 -3.75 -10.01 -13.86
CA VAL A 166 -4.85 -10.76 -14.49
C VAL A 166 -5.72 -9.86 -15.37
N GLU A 167 -5.98 -8.63 -14.93
CA GLU A 167 -6.71 -7.65 -15.71
C GLU A 167 -5.96 -7.29 -17.01
N GLN A 168 -4.64 -7.11 -16.93
CA GLN A 168 -3.84 -6.83 -18.12
C GLN A 168 -3.84 -8.01 -19.11
N ASP A 169 -3.74 -9.24 -18.62
CA ASP A 169 -3.61 -10.43 -19.47
C ASP A 169 -4.94 -10.89 -20.07
N HIS A 170 -6.03 -10.81 -19.30
CA HIS A 170 -7.32 -11.43 -19.64
C HIS A 170 -8.51 -10.48 -19.57
N GLY A 171 -8.27 -9.20 -19.29
CA GLY A 171 -9.28 -8.17 -19.24
C GLY A 171 -10.02 -8.05 -17.91
N VAL A 172 -10.72 -6.93 -17.76
CA VAL A 172 -11.39 -6.50 -16.52
C VAL A 172 -12.45 -7.49 -16.01
N GLU A 173 -13.18 -8.16 -16.91
CA GLU A 173 -14.25 -9.06 -16.51
C GLU A 173 -13.73 -10.35 -15.86
N ILE A 174 -12.60 -10.87 -16.34
CA ILE A 174 -11.92 -12.03 -15.72
C ILE A 174 -11.39 -11.61 -14.35
N ALA A 175 -10.68 -10.49 -14.25
CA ALA A 175 -10.16 -9.99 -12.98
C ALA A 175 -11.27 -9.72 -11.94
N ARG A 176 -12.41 -9.16 -12.36
CA ARG A 176 -13.61 -8.99 -11.50
C ARG A 176 -14.18 -10.31 -11.02
N SER A 177 -14.26 -11.32 -11.89
CA SER A 177 -14.73 -12.66 -11.54
C SER A 177 -13.81 -13.34 -10.52
N VAL A 178 -12.50 -13.21 -10.71
CA VAL A 178 -11.48 -13.70 -9.76
C VAL A 178 -11.63 -13.00 -8.40
N ALA A 179 -11.68 -11.67 -8.38
CA ALA A 179 -11.87 -10.91 -7.14
C ALA A 179 -13.16 -11.31 -6.40
N ARG A 180 -14.27 -11.51 -7.14
CA ARG A 180 -15.54 -11.96 -6.57
C ARG A 180 -15.44 -13.35 -5.93
N LYS A 181 -14.76 -14.30 -6.58
CA LYS A 181 -14.54 -15.65 -6.02
C LYS A 181 -13.64 -15.63 -4.78
N LEU A 182 -12.72 -14.67 -4.71
CA LEU A 182 -11.86 -14.44 -3.55
C LEU A 182 -12.52 -13.61 -2.44
N VAL A 183 -13.73 -13.08 -2.68
CA VAL A 183 -14.45 -12.19 -1.75
C VAL A 183 -13.63 -10.95 -1.39
N VAL A 184 -12.98 -10.36 -2.39
CA VAL A 184 -12.20 -9.12 -2.27
C VAL A 184 -12.70 -8.07 -3.25
N CYS A 185 -12.41 -6.80 -2.96
CA CYS A 185 -12.62 -5.72 -3.93
C CYS A 185 -11.71 -5.91 -5.14
N HIS A 186 -12.23 -5.74 -6.36
CA HIS A 186 -11.44 -5.85 -7.59
C HIS A 186 -10.36 -4.77 -7.71
N ARG A 187 -10.68 -3.53 -7.30
CA ARG A 187 -9.73 -2.42 -7.18
C ARG A 187 -9.88 -1.78 -5.82
N ARG A 188 -8.78 -1.66 -5.07
CA ARG A 188 -8.73 -0.86 -3.85
C ARG A 188 -8.25 0.54 -4.20
N ALA A 189 -8.93 1.56 -3.67
CA ALA A 189 -8.49 2.93 -3.82
C ALA A 189 -7.12 3.10 -3.14
N GLY A 190 -6.14 3.63 -3.87
CA GLY A 190 -4.92 4.16 -3.27
C GLY A 190 -5.19 5.53 -2.63
N GLY A 191 -4.45 5.80 -1.55
CA GLY A 191 -4.51 6.98 -0.70
C GLY A 191 -3.78 6.69 0.61
N GLN A 192 -3.59 7.71 1.43
CA GLN A 192 -3.15 7.59 2.83
C GLN A 192 -3.97 6.55 3.64
N SER A 193 -5.12 6.08 3.14
CA SER A 193 -5.94 5.00 3.71
C SER A 193 -5.46 3.58 3.38
N GLN A 194 -4.14 3.34 3.28
CA GLN A 194 -3.65 2.00 3.63
C GLN A 194 -3.82 1.75 5.14
N PHE A 195 -3.81 2.81 5.97
CA PHE A 195 -4.10 2.80 7.41
C PHE A 195 -4.64 4.17 7.89
N SER A 196 -5.32 4.21 9.04
CA SER A 196 -5.89 5.46 9.59
C SER A 196 -4.80 6.48 9.95
N ALA A 197 -5.04 7.78 9.76
CA ALA A 197 -4.14 8.89 10.10
C ALA A 197 -3.70 8.89 11.58
N LEU A 198 -4.37 8.12 12.43
CA LEU A 198 -4.00 7.88 13.83
C LEU A 198 -2.71 7.04 13.98
N LEU A 199 -2.46 6.10 13.06
CA LEU A 199 -1.30 5.20 13.10
C LEU A 199 -0.01 5.91 12.69
N GLU A 200 -0.09 6.94 11.85
CA GLU A 200 1.07 7.79 11.51
C GLU A 200 1.59 8.59 12.70
N LEU A 201 0.71 8.87 13.67
CA LEU A 201 1.06 9.69 14.83
C LEU A 201 1.87 8.92 15.86
N ALA A 202 1.91 7.58 15.76
CA ALA A 202 2.68 6.66 16.61
C ALA A 202 2.85 7.13 18.07
N PRO A 203 1.76 7.50 18.78
CA PRO A 203 1.86 8.09 20.11
C PRO A 203 2.50 7.07 21.07
N LYS A 204 3.51 7.51 21.81
CA LYS A 204 4.26 6.65 22.74
C LYS A 204 3.57 6.57 24.10
N SER A 205 2.65 7.48 24.39
CA SER A 205 1.90 7.51 25.65
C SER A 205 0.40 7.26 25.48
N ASP A 206 -0.17 6.51 26.44
CA ASP A 206 -1.61 6.22 26.52
C ASP A 206 -2.46 7.51 26.55
N ARG A 207 -1.91 8.61 27.06
CA ARG A 207 -2.61 9.90 27.18
C ARG A 207 -2.84 10.57 25.83
N ILE A 208 -1.83 10.59 24.96
CA ILE A 208 -1.97 11.17 23.61
C ILE A 208 -2.83 10.24 22.75
N GLN A 209 -2.68 8.92 22.89
CA GLN A 209 -3.54 7.96 22.21
C GLN A 209 -5.01 8.12 22.61
N LYS A 210 -5.31 8.36 23.89
CA LYS A 210 -6.67 8.63 24.38
C LYS A 210 -7.28 9.88 23.76
N ALA A 211 -6.53 10.98 23.66
CA ALA A 211 -7.00 12.21 23.00
C ALA A 211 -7.27 11.99 21.50
N LEU A 212 -6.42 11.23 20.82
CA LEU A 212 -6.60 10.89 19.41
C LEU A 212 -7.84 10.01 19.16
N ASN A 213 -8.06 8.99 19.99
CA ASN A 213 -9.26 8.15 19.93
C ASN A 213 -10.55 8.96 20.18
N TYR A 214 -10.50 9.91 21.12
CA TYR A 214 -11.62 10.82 21.35
C TYR A 214 -11.88 11.72 20.14
N ALA A 215 -10.84 12.32 19.56
CA ALA A 215 -10.97 13.15 18.36
C ALA A 215 -11.64 12.37 17.21
N ARG A 216 -11.22 11.12 16.96
CA ARG A 216 -11.77 10.26 15.90
C ARG A 216 -13.27 9.97 16.08
N THR A 217 -13.71 9.78 17.31
CA THR A 217 -15.12 9.46 17.62
C THR A 217 -16.01 10.70 17.72
N ASN A 218 -15.42 11.91 17.73
CA ASN A 218 -16.12 13.17 17.95
C ASN A 218 -15.76 14.23 16.89
N LEU A 219 -15.52 13.83 15.63
CA LEU A 219 -15.01 14.73 14.58
C LEU A 219 -15.89 15.96 14.30
N ARG A 220 -17.21 15.83 14.51
CA ARG A 220 -18.19 16.90 14.38
C ARG A 220 -18.03 18.02 15.43
N SER A 221 -17.48 17.69 16.60
CA SER A 221 -17.22 18.64 17.68
C SER A 221 -16.08 19.60 17.34
N SER A 222 -15.93 20.68 18.09
CA SER A 222 -14.88 21.68 17.84
C SER A 222 -13.47 21.10 17.93
N LEU A 223 -13.26 20.13 18.84
CA LEU A 223 -11.99 19.47 19.12
C LEU A 223 -10.87 20.47 19.40
N SER A 224 -11.15 21.39 20.33
CA SER A 224 -10.19 22.40 20.74
C SER A 224 -9.00 21.78 21.47
N VAL A 225 -7.87 22.50 21.51
CA VAL A 225 -6.69 22.06 22.29
C VAL A 225 -7.04 21.87 23.77
N VAL A 226 -7.94 22.68 24.32
CA VAL A 226 -8.40 22.57 25.71
C VAL A 226 -9.17 21.26 25.92
N GLU A 227 -10.14 20.99 25.06
CA GLU A 227 -10.97 19.77 25.09
C GLU A 227 -10.12 18.50 24.98
N LEU A 228 -9.16 18.46 24.05
CA LEU A 228 -8.27 17.31 23.88
C LEU A 228 -7.28 17.17 25.05
N ALA A 229 -6.83 18.28 25.63
CA ALA A 229 -5.96 18.26 26.80
C ALA A 229 -6.69 17.73 28.04
N ASP A 230 -7.97 18.09 28.22
CA ASP A 230 -8.81 17.59 29.30
C ASP A 230 -9.01 16.07 29.20
N VAL A 231 -9.27 15.56 27.99
CA VAL A 231 -9.36 14.10 27.72
C VAL A 231 -8.07 13.37 28.09
N ALA A 232 -6.92 13.99 27.78
CA ALA A 232 -5.58 13.49 28.12
C ALA A 232 -5.20 13.72 29.60
N SER A 233 -6.03 14.44 30.36
CA SER A 233 -5.76 14.87 31.74
C SER A 233 -4.45 15.66 31.86
N LEU A 234 -4.23 16.59 30.93
CA LEU A 234 -3.07 17.46 30.84
C LEU A 234 -3.49 18.93 30.76
N SER A 235 -2.63 19.85 31.17
CA SER A 235 -2.85 21.27 30.86
C SER A 235 -2.69 21.51 29.36
N PRO A 236 -3.38 22.51 28.76
CA PRO A 236 -3.32 22.78 27.31
C PRO A 236 -1.89 22.99 26.76
N ARG A 237 -1.04 23.65 27.57
CA ARG A 237 0.38 23.88 27.23
C ARG A 237 1.19 22.58 27.23
N HIS A 238 1.01 21.74 28.26
CA HIS A 238 1.71 20.46 28.35
C HIS A 238 1.24 19.49 27.27
N PHE A 239 -0.07 19.43 27.01
CA PHE A 239 -0.65 18.62 25.96
C PHE A 239 -0.09 18.99 24.59
N SER A 240 -0.11 20.28 24.21
CA SER A 240 0.39 20.71 22.90
C SER A 240 1.86 20.34 22.68
N ARG A 241 2.69 20.50 23.71
CA ARG A 241 4.12 20.15 23.65
C ARG A 241 4.34 18.65 23.56
N ALA A 242 3.65 17.86 24.41
CA ALA A 242 3.76 16.40 24.40
C ALA A 242 3.23 15.81 23.09
N PHE A 243 2.10 16.31 22.61
CA PHE A 243 1.50 15.90 21.35
C PHE A 243 2.46 16.13 20.17
N TYR A 244 3.06 17.33 20.06
CA TYR A 244 4.04 17.60 18.99
C TYR A 244 5.29 16.72 19.11
N ALA A 245 5.80 16.54 20.33
CA ALA A 245 6.99 15.72 20.57
C ALA A 245 6.78 14.24 20.22
N GLU A 246 5.57 13.71 20.42
CA GLU A 246 5.24 12.32 20.12
C GLU A 246 4.82 12.12 18.66
N THR A 247 4.03 13.04 18.10
CA THR A 247 3.36 12.86 16.80
C THR A 247 4.01 13.61 15.64
N GLY A 248 4.96 14.51 15.91
CA GLY A 248 5.62 15.36 14.92
C GLY A 248 4.74 16.49 14.36
N GLN A 249 3.52 16.67 14.83
CA GLN A 249 2.61 17.71 14.35
C GLN A 249 1.72 18.32 15.45
N THR A 250 1.05 19.42 15.16
CA THR A 250 0.17 20.09 16.12
C THR A 250 -1.18 19.37 16.25
N PRO A 251 -1.86 19.46 17.41
CA PRO A 251 -3.19 18.85 17.59
C PRO A 251 -4.20 19.29 16.52
N ALA A 252 -4.20 20.57 16.14
CA ALA A 252 -5.10 21.11 15.13
C ALA A 252 -4.86 20.48 13.74
N LYS A 253 -3.58 20.27 13.37
CA LYS A 253 -3.23 19.63 12.09
C LYS A 253 -3.64 18.15 12.09
N ALA A 254 -3.47 17.45 13.20
CA ALA A 254 -3.92 16.06 13.35
C ALA A 254 -5.44 15.93 13.23
N VAL A 255 -6.21 16.82 13.89
CA VAL A 255 -7.67 16.86 13.74
C VAL A 255 -8.07 17.16 12.29
N GLU A 256 -7.42 18.13 11.63
CA GLU A 256 -7.68 18.42 10.21
C GLU A 256 -7.46 17.18 9.32
N HIS A 257 -6.38 16.43 9.53
CA HIS A 257 -6.11 15.18 8.81
C HIS A 257 -7.20 14.11 9.06
N LEU A 258 -7.57 13.89 10.32
CA LEU A 258 -8.64 12.95 10.68
C LEU A 258 -9.98 13.31 10.01
N ARG A 259 -10.31 14.60 9.95
CA ARG A 259 -11.53 15.08 9.27
C ARG A 259 -11.46 14.86 7.75
N VAL A 260 -10.31 15.14 7.11
CA VAL A 260 -10.11 14.90 5.67
C VAL A 260 -10.26 13.40 5.36
N GLU A 261 -9.69 12.53 6.19
CA GLU A 261 -9.80 11.07 6.06
C GLU A 261 -11.26 10.61 6.16
N ALA A 262 -11.98 11.02 7.20
CA ALA A 262 -13.39 10.68 7.36
C ALA A 262 -14.25 11.19 6.18
N ALA A 263 -13.96 12.39 5.69
CA ALA A 263 -14.68 12.96 4.55
C ALA A 263 -14.44 12.16 3.27
N ARG A 264 -13.23 11.64 3.05
CA ARG A 264 -12.93 10.77 1.91
C ARG A 264 -13.73 9.47 1.96
N LEU A 265 -13.75 8.80 3.11
CA LEU A 265 -14.52 7.55 3.28
C LEU A 265 -16.02 7.77 2.98
N MET A 266 -16.58 8.90 3.42
CA MET A 266 -17.97 9.24 3.09
C MET A 266 -18.19 9.58 1.61
N MET A 267 -17.18 10.11 0.92
CA MET A 267 -17.25 10.38 -0.54
C MET A 267 -17.22 9.08 -1.35
N GLU A 268 -16.43 8.09 -0.92
CA GLU A 268 -16.34 6.76 -1.52
C GLU A 268 -17.68 6.02 -1.42
N ASP A 269 -18.32 6.08 -0.26
CA ASP A 269 -19.65 5.51 -0.03
C ASP A 269 -20.76 6.18 -0.89
N GLY A 270 -20.52 7.39 -1.37
CA GLY A 270 -21.30 8.02 -2.43
C GLY A 270 -22.71 8.50 -2.07
N ARG A 271 -23.21 8.19 -0.86
CA ARG A 271 -24.59 8.44 -0.39
C ARG A 271 -24.89 9.89 0.02
N HIS A 272 -23.87 10.68 0.36
CA HIS A 272 -24.05 12.01 0.95
C HIS A 272 -23.69 13.16 0.00
N SER A 273 -24.35 14.32 0.17
CA SER A 273 -23.96 15.55 -0.52
C SER A 273 -22.67 16.13 0.08
N MET A 274 -21.99 17.03 -0.63
CA MET A 274 -20.76 17.63 -0.10
C MET A 274 -21.01 18.52 1.14
N ASP A 275 -22.22 19.06 1.31
CA ASP A 275 -22.59 19.78 2.55
C ASP A 275 -22.68 18.83 3.72
N VAL A 276 -23.40 17.71 3.55
CA VAL A 276 -23.59 16.72 4.60
C VAL A 276 -22.24 16.15 5.02
N ILE A 277 -21.36 15.87 4.07
CA ILE A 277 -20.00 15.39 4.38
C ILE A 277 -19.22 16.44 5.16
N ALA A 278 -19.30 17.72 4.81
CA ALA A 278 -18.60 18.78 5.54
C ALA A 278 -19.12 18.97 6.97
N ASP A 279 -20.43 18.82 7.19
CA ASP A 279 -21.05 18.93 8.52
C ASP A 279 -20.70 17.71 9.40
N GLU A 280 -20.93 16.49 8.89
CA GLU A 280 -20.70 15.24 9.62
C GLU A 280 -19.23 15.03 10.01
N THR A 281 -18.31 15.57 9.20
CA THR A 281 -16.87 15.50 9.49
C THR A 281 -16.34 16.72 10.23
N GLY A 282 -17.18 17.68 10.59
CA GLY A 282 -16.80 18.82 11.44
C GLY A 282 -15.98 19.91 10.75
N PHE A 283 -16.05 20.03 9.41
CA PHE A 283 -15.49 21.18 8.70
C PHE A 283 -16.39 22.43 8.78
N ALA A 284 -17.64 22.28 9.24
CA ALA A 284 -18.70 23.29 9.31
C ALA A 284 -19.20 23.78 7.94
N ASP A 285 -18.32 23.98 6.96
CA ASP A 285 -18.68 24.41 5.61
C ASP A 285 -17.78 23.80 4.52
N ARG A 286 -18.27 23.86 3.27
CA ARG A 286 -17.57 23.29 2.10
C ARG A 286 -16.23 23.97 1.82
N GLU A 287 -16.08 25.26 2.10
CA GLU A 287 -14.88 26.01 1.74
C GLU A 287 -13.72 25.70 2.70
N ARG A 288 -14.02 25.51 3.99
CA ARG A 288 -13.08 24.97 4.98
C ARG A 288 -12.62 23.57 4.61
N MET A 289 -13.57 22.69 4.26
CA MET A 289 -13.24 21.34 3.77
C MET A 289 -12.36 21.41 2.52
N ARG A 290 -12.72 22.25 1.53
CA ARG A 290 -11.93 22.41 0.29
C ARG A 290 -10.50 22.84 0.57
N ARG A 291 -10.30 23.82 1.44
CA ARG A 291 -8.96 24.31 1.83
C ARG A 291 -8.15 23.24 2.56
N ALA A 292 -8.78 22.47 3.44
CA ALA A 292 -8.13 21.35 4.11
C ALA A 292 -7.69 20.27 3.11
N PHE A 293 -8.56 19.90 2.17
CA PHE A 293 -8.24 18.94 1.11
C PHE A 293 -7.08 19.38 0.22
N LEU A 294 -7.01 20.67 -0.13
CA LEU A 294 -5.89 21.21 -0.90
C LEU A 294 -4.58 21.17 -0.12
N ARG A 295 -4.60 21.45 1.19
CA ARG A 295 -3.41 21.38 2.06
C ARG A 295 -2.94 19.95 2.31
N THR A 296 -3.87 19.05 2.61
CA THR A 296 -3.55 17.69 3.04
C THR A 296 -3.35 16.75 1.86
N VAL A 297 -4.07 16.94 0.75
CA VAL A 297 -4.05 15.99 -0.37
C VAL A 297 -3.83 16.61 -1.75
N GLY A 298 -3.60 17.93 -1.83
CA GLY A 298 -3.28 18.61 -3.09
C GLY A 298 -4.41 18.64 -4.12
N GLN A 299 -5.62 18.14 -3.80
CA GLN A 299 -6.74 18.04 -4.73
C GLN A 299 -8.06 18.44 -4.06
N PRO A 300 -8.98 19.12 -4.76
CA PRO A 300 -10.25 19.52 -4.19
C PRO A 300 -11.19 18.31 -3.99
N PRO A 301 -12.12 18.37 -3.01
CA PRO A 301 -13.00 17.27 -2.65
C PRO A 301 -13.79 16.65 -3.81
N GLN A 302 -14.24 17.47 -4.78
CA GLN A 302 -14.99 17.01 -5.95
C GLN A 302 -14.16 16.11 -6.87
N THR A 303 -12.88 16.44 -7.07
CA THR A 303 -11.96 15.61 -7.86
C THR A 303 -11.74 14.28 -7.18
N VAL A 304 -11.57 14.30 -5.85
CA VAL A 304 -11.40 13.08 -5.04
C VAL A 304 -12.65 12.19 -5.15
N ARG A 305 -13.86 12.75 -5.00
CA ARG A 305 -15.12 12.01 -5.15
C ARG A 305 -15.31 11.45 -6.56
N ARG A 306 -14.93 12.19 -7.60
CA ARG A 306 -15.00 11.71 -8.99
C ARG A 306 -14.07 10.52 -9.20
N ASN A 307 -12.84 10.61 -8.69
CA ASN A 307 -11.88 9.53 -8.78
C ASN A 307 -12.37 8.29 -8.02
N ALA A 308 -13.00 8.47 -6.85
CA ALA A 308 -13.59 7.39 -6.07
C ALA A 308 -14.77 6.69 -6.78
N ARG A 309 -15.50 7.37 -7.67
CA ARG A 309 -16.65 6.84 -8.42
C ARG A 309 -16.33 6.25 -9.79
N MET A 310 -15.10 6.45 -10.27
CA MET A 310 -14.58 5.76 -11.46
C MET A 310 -13.93 4.41 -11.11
N ILE A 311 -13.97 4.04 -9.83
CA ILE A 311 -13.60 2.75 -9.23
C ILE A 311 -14.88 1.90 -9.14
#